data_AF-A0AAN6VM51-F1
#
_entry.id   AF-A0AAN6VM51-F1
#
_cell.length_a   1.000
_cell.length_b   1.000
_cell.length_c   1.000
_cell.angle_alpha   90.00
_cell.angle_beta   90.00
_cell.angle_gamma   90.00
#
_symmetry.space_group_name_H-M   'P 1'
#
loop_
_entity.id
_entity.type
_entity.pdbx_description
1 polymer ?
#
loop_
_entity_poly.entity_id
_entity_poly.type
_entity_poly.pdbx_seq_one_letter_code
_entity_poly.pdbx_strand_id
1 'polypeptide(L)'
;MPSLPNRDFSFFPIPNTPANPPPLALSTSSIWTYCGPLLPLSDDDTTDDSNPDNLPPTFHAWSARTLSPPSSTSPLLPRLTPFLRAAHAFLRQHGMHHYWLSVRASQPTPEFDAPRWHTDDHFFDPARSDDARGRWKLCATLQGPGTMFAVDARGARNPAHACPMVRCAACGRTSEVVREEVAVGLRGEAVVQPGNGEVAFFRVGGREGAVHSEPRIDGDRVFVNLVPGTEAELRHLMARWGMEFPRSWSFGVPMTLDAGGHGGEGDRGVGENGKRGSVAGSRAEGAVSAVV
;
A
#
# COMPACT_ATOMS: atom_id res chain seq x y z
N MET A 1 -26.45 4.63 -1.77
CA MET A 1 -25.05 4.13 -1.71
C MET A 1 -24.97 2.86 -2.54
N PRO A 2 -23.89 2.64 -3.29
CA PRO A 2 -23.81 1.58 -4.30
C PRO A 2 -23.82 0.18 -3.68
N SER A 3 -24.50 -0.75 -4.33
CA SER A 3 -24.40 -2.18 -4.04
C SER A 3 -23.00 -2.71 -4.40
N LEU A 4 -22.59 -3.82 -3.79
CA LEU A 4 -21.35 -4.52 -4.20
C LEU A 4 -21.36 -4.73 -5.72
N PRO A 5 -20.24 -4.49 -6.42
CA PRO A 5 -20.22 -4.63 -7.86
C PRO A 5 -20.64 -6.03 -8.31
N ASN A 6 -21.57 -6.08 -9.27
CA ASN A 6 -21.89 -7.32 -9.99
C ASN A 6 -20.90 -7.60 -11.14
N ARG A 7 -19.85 -6.78 -11.24
CA ARG A 7 -18.75 -6.81 -12.21
C ARG A 7 -17.43 -6.94 -11.46
N ASP A 8 -16.34 -7.22 -12.19
CA ASP A 8 -15.01 -7.34 -11.60
C ASP A 8 -14.57 -6.06 -10.90
N PHE A 9 -15.02 -4.89 -11.37
CA PHE A 9 -14.75 -3.59 -10.76
C PHE A 9 -15.88 -2.58 -10.99
N SER A 10 -15.88 -1.50 -10.23
CA SER A 10 -16.73 -0.30 -10.41
C SER A 10 -16.03 0.93 -9.87
N PHE A 11 -16.33 2.09 -10.44
CA PHE A 11 -15.81 3.38 -9.99
C PHE A 11 -16.92 4.16 -9.29
N PHE A 12 -16.57 4.78 -8.16
CA PHE A 12 -17.49 5.58 -7.37
C PHE A 12 -16.87 6.94 -7.06
N PRO A 13 -17.64 8.03 -7.11
CA PRO A 13 -17.14 9.34 -6.70
C PRO A 13 -16.84 9.33 -5.19
N ILE A 14 -15.74 9.99 -4.82
CA ILE A 14 -15.33 10.25 -3.45
C ILE A 14 -15.88 11.63 -3.07
N PRO A 15 -16.86 11.71 -2.16
CA PRO A 15 -17.42 12.97 -1.71
C PRO A 15 -16.35 13.90 -1.14
N ASN A 16 -16.51 15.21 -1.34
CA ASN A 16 -15.61 16.24 -0.82
C ASN A 16 -14.16 16.12 -1.31
N THR A 17 -13.93 15.45 -2.45
CA THR A 17 -12.62 15.51 -3.11
C THR A 17 -12.35 16.93 -3.61
N PRO A 18 -11.18 17.52 -3.31
CA PRO A 18 -10.82 18.82 -3.85
C PRO A 18 -10.87 18.83 -5.39
N ALA A 19 -11.55 19.82 -5.96
CA ALA A 19 -11.49 20.09 -7.39
C ALA A 19 -10.14 20.77 -7.71
N ASN A 20 -9.28 20.10 -8.48
CA ASN A 20 -7.98 20.61 -8.93
C ASN A 20 -7.03 21.06 -7.79
N PRO A 21 -6.66 20.16 -6.85
CA PRO A 21 -5.75 20.52 -5.77
C PRO A 21 -4.34 20.88 -6.28
N PRO A 22 -3.61 21.81 -5.62
CA PRO A 22 -2.25 22.20 -6.01
C PRO A 22 -1.30 21.00 -6.05
N PRO A 23 -0.48 20.81 -7.11
CA PRO A 23 0.40 19.64 -7.23
C PRO A 23 1.30 19.43 -6.00
N LEU A 24 1.37 18.18 -5.53
CA LEU A 24 2.33 17.71 -4.54
C LEU A 24 3.65 17.42 -5.27
N ALA A 25 4.77 17.90 -4.73
CA ALA A 25 6.09 17.48 -5.17
C ALA A 25 6.63 16.40 -4.24
N LEU A 26 7.26 15.36 -4.79
CA LEU A 26 7.86 14.26 -4.05
C LEU A 26 9.38 14.43 -3.99
N SER A 27 9.95 14.30 -2.80
CA SER A 27 11.41 14.23 -2.62
C SER A 27 11.95 12.82 -2.88
N THR A 28 11.13 11.79 -2.66
CA THR A 28 11.51 10.39 -2.79
C THR A 28 10.30 9.51 -3.11
N SER A 29 10.54 8.39 -3.80
CA SER A 29 9.56 7.30 -3.87
C SER A 29 9.55 6.55 -2.53
N SER A 30 8.38 6.35 -1.94
CA SER A 30 8.25 5.75 -0.62
C SER A 30 6.83 5.22 -0.40
N ILE A 31 6.66 4.42 0.66
CA ILE A 31 5.36 3.84 1.02
C ILE A 31 5.15 4.03 2.52
N TRP A 32 3.95 4.42 2.91
CA TRP A 32 3.44 4.26 4.27
C TRP A 32 2.32 3.23 4.29
N THR A 33 2.32 2.38 5.30
CA THR A 33 1.32 1.34 5.48
C THR A 33 0.80 1.34 6.92
N TYR A 34 -0.49 1.06 7.06
CA TYR A 34 -1.17 0.84 8.32
C TYR A 34 -2.01 -0.43 8.23
N CYS A 35 -1.95 -1.28 9.24
CA CYS A 35 -2.80 -2.44 9.39
C CYS A 35 -3.41 -2.44 10.80
N GLY A 36 -4.74 -2.33 10.88
CA GLY A 36 -5.41 -2.10 12.16
C GLY A 36 -6.90 -1.75 12.03
N PRO A 37 -7.51 -1.29 13.14
CA PRO A 37 -8.86 -0.71 13.14
C PRO A 37 -9.01 0.48 12.18
N LEU A 38 -10.23 0.86 11.82
CA LEU A 38 -10.47 2.09 11.08
C LEU A 38 -9.79 3.27 11.81
N LEU A 39 -9.01 4.06 11.07
CA LEU A 39 -8.31 5.20 11.66
C LEU A 39 -9.32 6.22 12.23
N PRO A 40 -9.02 6.85 13.38
CA PRO A 40 -9.88 7.89 13.91
C PRO A 40 -9.83 9.10 12.96
N LEU A 41 -10.94 9.37 12.28
CA LEU A 41 -11.15 10.62 11.56
C LEU A 41 -12.04 11.47 12.47
N SER A 42 -11.75 12.76 12.63
CA SER A 42 -12.67 13.69 13.29
C SER A 42 -13.97 13.73 12.46
N ASP A 43 -15.04 13.10 12.93
CA ASP A 43 -16.35 13.21 12.30
C ASP A 43 -16.89 14.64 12.57
N ASP A 44 -17.45 15.29 11.56
CA ASP A 44 -17.85 16.71 11.55
C ASP A 44 -18.85 17.11 12.67
N ASP A 45 -18.82 18.41 13.02
CA ASP A 45 -19.88 19.25 13.66
C ASP A 45 -20.14 19.18 15.18
N THR A 46 -19.35 18.46 15.97
CA THR A 46 -19.30 18.69 17.44
C THR A 46 -18.02 19.43 17.79
N THR A 47 -18.17 20.58 18.45
CA THR A 47 -17.18 21.61 18.82
C THR A 47 -16.01 21.16 19.70
N ASP A 48 -15.35 20.06 19.37
CA ASP A 48 -14.00 19.74 19.84
C ASP A 48 -13.10 19.54 18.62
N ASP A 49 -12.72 20.67 18.02
CA ASP A 49 -11.86 20.87 16.84
C ASP A 49 -10.39 20.41 17.04
N SER A 50 -10.13 19.45 17.93
CA SER A 50 -8.78 18.95 18.18
C SER A 50 -8.38 17.82 17.21
N ASN A 51 -8.19 18.26 15.96
CA ASN A 51 -7.06 17.92 15.10
C ASN A 51 -7.23 16.80 14.03
N PRO A 52 -7.30 17.13 12.72
CA PRO A 52 -7.17 16.16 11.61
C PRO A 52 -5.79 15.46 11.55
N ASP A 53 -4.86 15.79 12.46
CA ASP A 53 -3.59 15.09 12.67
C ASP A 53 -3.73 13.74 13.41
N ASN A 54 -4.93 13.22 13.68
CA ASN A 54 -5.12 11.95 14.41
C ASN A 54 -4.66 10.68 13.66
N LEU A 55 -4.02 10.82 12.49
CA LEU A 55 -3.31 9.70 11.87
C LEU A 55 -2.07 9.31 12.70
N PRO A 56 -1.58 8.06 12.60
CA PRO A 56 -0.44 7.60 13.38
C PRO A 56 0.78 8.52 13.19
N PRO A 57 1.61 8.78 14.22
CA PRO A 57 2.80 9.62 14.09
C PRO A 57 3.76 9.20 12.96
N THR A 58 3.77 7.90 12.64
CA THR A 58 4.54 7.35 11.52
C THR A 58 4.08 7.87 10.15
N PHE A 59 2.80 8.23 9.99
CA PHE A 59 2.27 8.85 8.77
C PHE A 59 2.86 10.24 8.59
N HIS A 60 2.82 11.06 9.63
CA HIS A 60 3.33 12.43 9.61
C HIS A 60 4.83 12.45 9.35
N ALA A 61 5.57 11.59 10.06
CA ALA A 61 7.01 11.41 9.83
C ALA A 61 7.33 10.95 8.40
N TRP A 62 6.56 10.01 7.86
CA TRP A 62 6.70 9.58 6.47
C TRP A 62 6.37 10.71 5.48
N SER A 63 5.26 11.41 5.68
CA SER A 63 4.80 12.48 4.79
C SER A 63 5.80 13.63 4.76
N ALA A 64 6.35 14.05 5.90
CA ALA A 64 7.33 15.12 5.99
C ALA A 64 8.65 14.77 5.28
N ARG A 65 9.01 13.49 5.22
CA ARG A 65 10.22 13.01 4.52
C ARG A 65 10.00 12.73 3.03
N THR A 66 8.75 12.55 2.62
CA THR A 66 8.37 12.13 1.26
C THR A 66 7.93 13.30 0.38
N LEU A 67 7.34 14.34 0.98
CA LEU A 67 6.80 15.50 0.26
C LEU A 67 7.76 16.70 0.34
N SER A 68 7.76 17.53 -0.70
CA SER A 68 8.57 18.74 -0.80
C SER A 68 7.69 19.98 -1.05
N PRO A 69 7.95 21.11 -0.38
CA PRO A 69 8.87 21.25 0.75
C PRO A 69 8.33 20.50 2.00
N PRO A 70 9.20 20.14 2.95
CA PRO A 70 8.76 19.60 4.24
C PRO A 70 7.82 20.60 4.93
N SER A 71 6.72 20.10 5.48
CA SER A 71 5.72 20.90 6.17
C SER A 71 5.33 20.21 7.48
N SER A 72 5.02 21.01 8.50
CA SER A 72 4.46 20.50 9.77
C SER A 72 3.05 19.94 9.58
N THR A 73 2.29 20.46 8.61
CA THR A 73 0.98 19.93 8.20
C THR A 73 1.12 19.25 6.85
N SER A 74 0.74 17.97 6.77
CA SER A 74 0.86 17.20 5.53
C SER A 74 -0.09 17.74 4.45
N PRO A 75 0.41 18.23 3.29
CA PRO A 75 -0.43 18.67 2.19
C PRO A 75 -1.19 17.51 1.52
N LEU A 76 -0.91 16.26 1.92
CA LEU A 76 -1.63 15.08 1.47
C LEU A 76 -2.97 14.88 2.22
N LEU A 77 -3.10 15.35 3.47
CA LEU A 77 -4.30 15.15 4.29
C LEU A 77 -5.59 15.62 3.60
N PRO A 78 -5.66 16.80 2.97
CA PRO A 78 -6.88 17.24 2.28
C PRO A 78 -7.32 16.31 1.13
N ARG A 79 -6.40 15.50 0.59
CA ARG A 79 -6.70 14.52 -0.46
C ARG A 79 -6.99 13.13 0.11
N LEU A 80 -6.28 12.73 1.16
CA LEU A 80 -6.41 11.42 1.78
C LEU A 80 -7.67 11.30 2.65
N THR A 81 -8.01 12.34 3.41
CA THR A 81 -9.14 12.32 4.35
C THR A 81 -10.48 12.06 3.66
N PRO A 82 -10.84 12.69 2.53
CA PRO A 82 -12.07 12.36 1.79
C PRO A 82 -12.15 10.88 1.39
N PHE A 83 -11.03 10.32 0.89
CA PHE A 83 -10.95 8.90 0.56
C PHE A 83 -11.18 8.02 1.79
N LEU A 84 -10.52 8.31 2.91
CA LEU A 84 -10.68 7.54 4.15
C LEU A 84 -12.12 7.61 4.68
N ARG A 85 -12.77 8.78 4.64
CA ARG A 85 -14.19 8.93 5.05
C ARG A 85 -15.11 8.08 4.16
N ALA A 86 -14.93 8.16 2.84
CA ALA A 86 -15.73 7.37 1.90
C ALA A 86 -15.53 5.86 2.11
N ALA A 87 -14.27 5.43 2.30
CA ALA A 87 -13.95 4.04 2.60
C ALA A 87 -14.55 3.61 3.95
N HIS A 88 -14.41 4.39 5.02
CA HIS A 88 -14.96 4.07 6.34
C HIS A 88 -16.48 3.93 6.31
N ALA A 89 -17.18 4.84 5.62
CA ALA A 89 -18.63 4.76 5.46
C ALA A 89 -19.04 3.44 4.80
N PHE A 90 -18.36 3.07 3.71
CA PHE A 90 -18.58 1.80 3.03
C PHE A 90 -18.29 0.60 3.96
N LEU A 91 -17.12 0.58 4.60
CA LEU A 91 -16.72 -0.54 5.46
C LEU A 91 -17.68 -0.74 6.63
N ARG A 92 -18.07 0.33 7.32
CA ARG A 92 -19.03 0.29 8.43
C ARG A 92 -20.39 -0.25 7.98
N GLN A 93 -20.88 0.15 6.79
CA GLN A 93 -22.12 -0.38 6.22
C GLN A 93 -22.07 -1.90 6.01
N HIS A 94 -20.88 -2.45 5.75
CA HIS A 94 -20.65 -3.88 5.54
C HIS A 94 -20.14 -4.61 6.79
N GLY A 95 -20.18 -3.98 7.97
CA GLY A 95 -19.74 -4.57 9.24
C GLY A 95 -18.23 -4.77 9.34
N MET A 96 -17.45 -4.07 8.52
CA MET A 96 -15.99 -4.12 8.50
C MET A 96 -15.41 -2.95 9.29
N HIS A 97 -14.54 -3.27 10.25
CA HIS A 97 -13.95 -2.30 11.17
C HIS A 97 -12.42 -2.28 11.15
N HIS A 98 -11.80 -3.04 10.26
CA HIS A 98 -10.35 -3.13 10.14
C HIS A 98 -9.94 -3.18 8.67
N TYR A 99 -8.72 -2.74 8.40
CA TYR A 99 -8.13 -2.82 7.07
C TYR A 99 -6.61 -2.86 7.10
N TRP A 100 -6.08 -3.23 5.94
CA TRP A 100 -4.72 -2.91 5.51
C TRP A 100 -4.79 -1.72 4.54
N LEU A 101 -4.18 -0.59 4.89
CA LEU A 101 -4.12 0.63 4.09
C LEU A 101 -2.68 0.90 3.69
N SER A 102 -2.44 1.13 2.40
CA SER A 102 -1.13 1.57 1.92
C SER A 102 -1.25 2.84 1.08
N VAL A 103 -0.36 3.80 1.34
CA VAL A 103 -0.18 5.02 0.56
C VAL A 103 1.21 4.95 -0.07
N ARG A 104 1.27 4.94 -1.40
CA ARG A 104 2.49 4.89 -2.19
C ARG A 104 2.71 6.21 -2.89
N ALA A 105 3.87 6.83 -2.65
CA ALA A 105 4.38 7.96 -3.39
C ALA A 105 5.44 7.46 -4.38
N SER A 106 5.34 7.85 -5.64
CA SER A 106 6.24 7.41 -6.71
C SER A 106 6.67 8.60 -7.56
N GLN A 107 7.98 8.81 -7.61
CA GLN A 107 8.62 9.72 -8.56
C GLN A 107 8.58 9.12 -9.99
N PRO A 108 8.85 9.92 -11.03
CA PRO A 108 8.92 9.43 -12.39
C PRO A 108 9.88 8.25 -12.53
N THR A 109 9.47 7.20 -13.23
CA THR A 109 10.28 6.01 -13.44
C THR A 109 9.88 5.24 -14.71
N PRO A 110 10.85 4.71 -15.48
CA PRO A 110 10.56 3.92 -16.68
C PRO A 110 10.05 2.50 -16.36
N GLU A 111 10.05 2.07 -15.09
CA GLU A 111 9.60 0.73 -14.69
C GLU A 111 8.14 0.43 -15.13
N PHE A 112 7.37 1.48 -15.42
CA PHE A 112 5.96 1.42 -15.79
C PHE A 112 5.69 1.88 -17.24
N ASP A 113 6.73 1.99 -18.07
CA ASP A 113 6.58 2.32 -19.50
C ASP A 113 5.77 1.23 -20.24
N ALA A 114 5.92 -0.02 -19.80
CA ALA A 114 5.09 -1.13 -20.23
C ALA A 114 4.04 -1.45 -19.15
N PRO A 115 2.76 -1.61 -19.52
CA PRO A 115 1.72 -2.07 -18.59
C PRO A 115 2.07 -3.42 -17.98
N ARG A 116 1.77 -3.56 -16.69
CA ARG A 116 2.05 -4.75 -15.88
C ARG A 116 0.73 -5.35 -15.44
N TRP A 117 -0.02 -5.85 -16.40
CA TRP A 117 -1.33 -6.44 -16.17
C TRP A 117 -1.24 -7.63 -15.21
N HIS A 118 -2.08 -7.60 -14.18
CA HIS A 118 -2.19 -8.67 -13.19
C HIS A 118 -3.59 -8.69 -12.56
N THR A 119 -3.90 -9.81 -11.91
CA THR A 119 -4.97 -9.91 -10.91
C THR A 119 -4.32 -9.99 -9.54
N ASP A 120 -4.89 -9.29 -8.55
CA ASP A 120 -4.50 -9.52 -7.15
C ASP A 120 -4.96 -10.91 -6.71
N ASP A 121 -4.16 -11.58 -5.87
CA ASP A 121 -4.55 -12.85 -5.25
C ASP A 121 -5.51 -12.65 -4.08
N HIS A 122 -6.01 -13.77 -3.54
CA HIS A 122 -6.72 -13.74 -2.27
C HIS A 122 -5.78 -13.34 -1.13
N PHE A 123 -6.06 -12.21 -0.48
CA PHE A 123 -5.30 -11.75 0.68
C PHE A 123 -5.48 -12.63 1.92
N PHE A 124 -6.65 -13.27 2.03
CA PHE A 124 -7.04 -14.14 3.13
C PHE A 124 -7.39 -15.53 2.60
N ASP A 125 -7.28 -16.54 3.48
CA ASP A 125 -7.63 -17.91 3.15
C ASP A 125 -9.14 -18.02 2.86
N PRO A 126 -9.55 -18.37 1.63
CA PRO A 126 -10.97 -18.48 1.27
C PRO A 126 -11.70 -19.54 2.10
N ALA A 127 -11.01 -20.57 2.60
CA ALA A 127 -11.63 -21.58 3.45
C ALA A 127 -11.99 -21.05 4.85
N ARG A 128 -11.41 -19.92 5.24
CA ARG A 128 -11.57 -19.28 6.55
C ARG A 128 -12.23 -17.91 6.48
N SER A 129 -12.41 -17.38 5.28
CA SER A 129 -13.01 -16.08 5.01
C SER A 129 -14.45 -16.26 4.55
N ASP A 130 -15.34 -15.35 4.94
CA ASP A 130 -16.69 -15.35 4.38
C ASP A 130 -16.61 -14.92 2.90
N ASP A 131 -17.06 -15.82 2.02
CA ASP A 131 -17.12 -15.65 0.57
C ASP A 131 -17.73 -14.31 0.12
N ALA A 132 -18.62 -13.73 0.92
CA ALA A 132 -19.26 -12.44 0.63
C ALA A 132 -18.43 -11.21 1.04
N ARG A 133 -17.49 -11.34 1.99
CA ARG A 133 -16.81 -10.21 2.66
C ARG A 133 -15.33 -10.03 2.27
N GLY A 134 -14.62 -11.11 1.91
CA GLY A 134 -13.15 -11.13 1.80
C GLY A 134 -12.52 -10.96 0.41
N ARG A 135 -13.30 -10.57 -0.62
CA ARG A 135 -12.82 -10.60 -2.03
C ARG A 135 -12.76 -9.23 -2.70
N TRP A 136 -12.59 -8.16 -1.94
CA TRP A 136 -12.62 -6.80 -2.49
C TRP A 136 -11.42 -5.97 -2.04
N LYS A 137 -11.01 -5.06 -2.92
CA LYS A 137 -10.01 -4.03 -2.66
C LYS A 137 -10.52 -2.70 -3.16
N LEU A 138 -10.14 -1.65 -2.45
CA LEU A 138 -10.40 -0.27 -2.84
C LEU A 138 -9.08 0.37 -3.24
N CYS A 139 -9.07 1.16 -4.30
CA CYS A 139 -7.93 2.02 -4.58
C CYS A 139 -8.33 3.33 -5.24
N ALA A 140 -7.58 4.38 -4.97
CA ALA A 140 -7.71 5.68 -5.62
C ALA A 140 -6.34 6.25 -5.93
N THR A 141 -6.30 7.22 -6.84
CA THR A 141 -5.08 8.00 -7.09
C THR A 141 -5.33 9.42 -6.61
N LEU A 142 -4.59 9.84 -5.59
CA LEU A 142 -4.68 11.16 -4.98
C LEU A 142 -3.92 12.22 -5.80
N GLN A 143 -2.93 11.78 -6.58
CA GLN A 143 -2.25 12.59 -7.59
C GLN A 143 -1.69 11.71 -8.70
N GLY A 144 -1.79 12.18 -9.95
CA GLY A 144 -1.29 11.49 -11.12
C GLY A 144 -2.34 10.58 -11.76
N PRO A 145 -1.93 9.73 -12.72
CA PRO A 145 -2.86 8.88 -13.46
C PRO A 145 -3.42 7.72 -12.61
N GLY A 146 -4.70 7.38 -12.85
CA GLY A 146 -5.42 6.31 -12.17
C GLY A 146 -4.92 4.91 -12.50
N THR A 147 -5.27 3.91 -11.69
CA THR A 147 -5.03 2.50 -12.03
C THR A 147 -5.83 2.12 -13.29
N MET A 148 -5.20 1.42 -14.23
CA MET A 148 -5.85 0.94 -15.46
C MET A 148 -6.55 -0.39 -15.21
N PHE A 149 -7.77 -0.55 -15.70
CA PHE A 149 -8.56 -1.77 -15.63
C PHE A 149 -8.96 -2.21 -17.03
N ALA A 150 -8.77 -3.50 -17.33
CA ALA A 150 -9.23 -4.10 -18.58
C ALA A 150 -10.71 -4.48 -18.46
N VAL A 151 -11.54 -4.05 -19.42
CA VAL A 151 -13.01 -4.21 -19.36
C VAL A 151 -13.45 -5.65 -19.62
N ASP A 152 -12.85 -6.36 -20.58
CA ASP A 152 -13.16 -7.76 -20.88
C ASP A 152 -11.90 -8.63 -20.87
N ALA A 153 -11.36 -8.85 -19.68
CA ALA A 153 -10.11 -9.59 -19.53
C ALA A 153 -10.28 -11.12 -19.45
N ARG A 154 -11.42 -11.69 -19.89
CA ARG A 154 -11.71 -13.13 -19.70
C ARG A 154 -10.64 -14.04 -20.28
N GLY A 155 -10.04 -13.67 -21.42
CA GLY A 155 -8.96 -14.41 -22.06
C GLY A 155 -7.58 -14.23 -21.42
N ALA A 156 -7.40 -13.19 -20.59
CA ALA A 156 -6.13 -12.84 -19.95
C ALA A 156 -6.03 -13.34 -18.49
N ARG A 157 -7.11 -13.89 -17.93
CA ARG A 157 -7.12 -14.52 -16.60
C ARG A 157 -6.38 -15.86 -16.69
N ASN A 158 -5.08 -15.86 -16.39
CA ASN A 158 -4.31 -17.09 -16.34
C ASN A 158 -4.53 -17.81 -14.99
N PRO A 159 -5.20 -18.98 -14.95
CA PRO A 159 -5.42 -19.71 -13.70
C PRO A 159 -4.14 -20.33 -13.12
N ALA A 160 -3.05 -20.37 -13.88
CA ALA A 160 -1.82 -21.06 -13.49
C ALA A 160 -0.77 -20.17 -12.80
N HIS A 161 -0.95 -18.85 -12.76
CA HIS A 161 0.03 -17.94 -12.17
C HIS A 161 -0.59 -16.95 -11.19
N ALA A 162 -0.78 -17.42 -9.97
CA ALA A 162 -1.03 -16.61 -8.78
C ALA A 162 0.31 -16.09 -8.24
N CYS A 163 0.57 -14.78 -8.28
CA CYS A 163 1.75 -14.19 -7.65
C CYS A 163 1.31 -13.26 -6.52
N PRO A 164 1.39 -13.72 -5.25
CA PRO A 164 0.65 -13.09 -4.15
C PRO A 164 1.22 -11.76 -3.65
N MET A 165 2.37 -11.27 -4.15
CA MET A 165 2.81 -9.87 -4.07
C MET A 165 4.17 -9.67 -4.77
N VAL A 166 4.36 -8.42 -5.23
CA VAL A 166 5.58 -7.68 -5.60
C VAL A 166 6.91 -8.44 -5.38
N ARG A 167 7.57 -8.82 -6.48
CA ARG A 167 8.91 -9.41 -6.57
C ARG A 167 9.08 -10.77 -5.87
N CYS A 168 8.46 -11.81 -6.42
CA CYS A 168 9.03 -13.15 -6.32
C CYS A 168 10.45 -13.12 -6.94
N ALA A 169 11.50 -13.16 -6.11
CA ALA A 169 12.90 -13.17 -6.56
C ALA A 169 13.22 -14.41 -7.44
N ALA A 170 12.47 -15.50 -7.29
CA ALA A 170 12.56 -16.68 -8.14
C ALA A 170 11.86 -16.51 -9.51
N CYS A 171 10.95 -15.53 -9.63
CA CYS A 171 10.10 -15.33 -10.80
C CYS A 171 10.52 -14.14 -11.66
N GLY A 172 11.59 -13.40 -11.34
CA GLY A 172 11.95 -12.16 -12.04
C GLY A 172 11.91 -12.26 -13.57
N ARG A 173 12.45 -13.35 -14.14
CA ARG A 173 12.39 -13.64 -15.59
C ARG A 173 11.06 -14.23 -16.06
N THR A 174 10.44 -15.12 -15.28
CA THR A 174 9.11 -15.67 -15.57
C THR A 174 8.03 -14.58 -15.56
N SER A 175 8.22 -13.54 -14.75
CA SER A 175 7.27 -12.43 -14.58
C SER A 175 7.26 -11.49 -15.78
N GLU A 176 8.39 -11.29 -16.47
CA GLU A 176 8.44 -10.50 -17.70
C GLU A 176 7.77 -11.23 -18.86
N VAL A 177 8.07 -12.52 -19.05
CA VAL A 177 7.41 -13.34 -20.08
C VAL A 177 5.90 -13.44 -19.84
N VAL A 178 5.47 -13.68 -18.60
CA VAL A 178 4.04 -13.69 -18.25
C VAL A 178 3.41 -12.30 -18.46
N ARG A 179 4.11 -11.21 -18.14
CA ARG A 179 3.63 -9.85 -18.44
C ARG A 179 3.47 -9.62 -19.93
N GLU A 180 4.41 -10.07 -20.74
CA GLU A 180 4.32 -9.98 -22.20
C GLU A 180 3.15 -10.80 -22.75
N GLU A 181 2.96 -12.04 -22.28
CA GLU A 181 1.84 -12.89 -22.68
C GLU A 181 0.49 -12.27 -22.32
N VAL A 182 0.34 -11.76 -21.08
CA VAL A 182 -0.89 -11.07 -20.64
C VAL A 182 -1.08 -9.78 -21.43
N ALA A 183 -0.01 -9.02 -21.69
CA ALA A 183 -0.08 -7.80 -22.50
C ALA A 183 -0.50 -8.10 -23.95
N VAL A 184 -0.01 -9.19 -24.54
CA VAL A 184 -0.45 -9.67 -25.87
C VAL A 184 -1.91 -10.08 -25.84
N GLY A 185 -2.33 -10.84 -24.83
CA GLY A 185 -3.72 -11.28 -24.66
C GLY A 185 -4.71 -10.14 -24.43
N LEU A 186 -4.24 -9.00 -23.94
CA LEU A 186 -5.05 -7.78 -23.74
C LEU A 186 -4.89 -6.75 -24.88
N ARG A 187 -4.17 -7.07 -25.97
CA ARG A 187 -4.07 -6.15 -27.10
C ARG A 187 -5.43 -5.93 -27.73
N GLY A 188 -5.85 -4.67 -27.79
CA GLY A 188 -7.15 -4.29 -28.35
C GLY A 188 -8.30 -4.32 -27.34
N GLU A 189 -8.06 -4.76 -26.11
CA GLU A 189 -9.05 -4.67 -25.04
C GLU A 189 -9.27 -3.22 -24.62
N ALA A 190 -10.53 -2.91 -24.29
CA ALA A 190 -10.86 -1.61 -23.75
C ALA A 190 -10.26 -1.44 -22.35
N VAL A 191 -9.56 -0.32 -22.16
CA VAL A 191 -8.95 0.05 -20.88
C VAL A 191 -9.68 1.25 -20.32
N VAL A 192 -10.04 1.18 -19.04
CA VAL A 192 -10.68 2.27 -18.29
C VAL A 192 -9.90 2.58 -17.02
N GLN A 193 -10.00 3.83 -16.57
CA GLN A 193 -9.35 4.31 -15.34
C GLN A 193 -10.38 5.08 -14.51
N PRO A 194 -10.27 5.04 -13.16
CA PRO A 194 -11.05 5.94 -12.33
C PRO A 194 -10.63 7.39 -12.61
N GLY A 195 -11.60 8.27 -12.70
CA GLY A 195 -11.42 9.71 -12.81
C GLY A 195 -10.81 10.34 -11.55
N ASN A 196 -10.48 11.62 -11.64
CA ASN A 196 -10.04 12.37 -10.47
C ASN A 196 -11.18 12.43 -9.43
N GLY A 197 -10.88 12.08 -8.19
CA GLY A 197 -11.87 11.97 -7.13
C GLY A 197 -12.79 10.76 -7.26
N GLU A 198 -12.39 9.72 -7.99
CA GLU A 198 -13.06 8.42 -7.95
C GLU A 198 -12.22 7.37 -7.23
N VAL A 199 -12.91 6.47 -6.54
CA VAL A 199 -12.35 5.23 -5.99
C VAL A 199 -12.75 4.07 -6.88
N ALA A 200 -11.78 3.23 -7.23
CA ALA A 200 -12.04 1.94 -7.82
C ALA A 200 -12.28 0.90 -6.73
N PHE A 201 -13.40 0.21 -6.85
CA PHE A 201 -13.77 -0.93 -6.03
C PHE A 201 -13.71 -2.18 -6.91
N PHE A 202 -12.89 -3.17 -6.55
CA PHE A 202 -12.66 -4.31 -7.46
C PHE A 202 -12.40 -5.62 -6.74
N ARG A 203 -12.78 -6.71 -7.42
CA ARG A 203 -12.61 -8.08 -6.95
C ARG A 203 -11.14 -8.45 -6.97
N VAL A 204 -10.78 -9.32 -6.04
CA VAL A 204 -9.46 -9.95 -5.96
C VAL A 204 -9.61 -11.48 -6.00
N GLY A 205 -8.54 -12.16 -6.37
CA GLY A 205 -8.49 -13.60 -6.64
C GLY A 205 -8.22 -13.91 -8.10
N GLY A 206 -7.44 -14.94 -8.40
CA GLY A 206 -6.95 -15.19 -9.76
C GLY A 206 -8.03 -15.44 -10.83
N ARG A 207 -9.19 -16.03 -10.47
CA ARG A 207 -10.26 -16.35 -11.44
C ARG A 207 -11.32 -15.26 -11.60
N GLU A 208 -11.57 -14.48 -10.57
CA GLU A 208 -12.68 -13.50 -10.51
C GLU A 208 -12.19 -12.07 -10.30
N GLY A 209 -10.89 -11.88 -10.06
CA GLY A 209 -10.29 -10.59 -9.81
C GLY A 209 -10.27 -9.72 -11.04
N ALA A 210 -10.35 -8.41 -10.82
CA ALA A 210 -10.18 -7.45 -11.89
C ALA A 210 -8.73 -7.48 -12.40
N VAL A 211 -8.59 -7.58 -13.72
CA VAL A 211 -7.29 -7.45 -14.39
C VAL A 211 -6.96 -5.97 -14.49
N HIS A 212 -5.84 -5.58 -13.88
CA HIS A 212 -5.46 -4.18 -13.75
C HIS A 212 -3.94 -4.00 -13.86
N SER A 213 -3.54 -2.76 -14.09
CA SER A 213 -2.13 -2.36 -14.23
C SER A 213 -1.94 -0.96 -13.66
N GLU A 214 -0.75 -0.69 -13.14
CA GLU A 214 -0.34 0.69 -12.95
C GLU A 214 -0.17 1.39 -14.32
N PRO A 215 -0.49 2.69 -14.41
CA PRO A 215 -0.23 3.49 -15.59
C PRO A 215 1.26 3.84 -15.69
N ARG A 216 1.68 4.38 -16.83
CA ARG A 216 2.99 5.03 -16.96
C ARG A 216 3.12 6.16 -15.94
N ILE A 217 4.29 6.28 -15.31
CA ILE A 217 4.58 7.25 -14.24
C ILE A 217 5.63 8.23 -14.75
N ASP A 218 5.19 9.22 -15.54
CA ASP A 218 6.05 10.31 -16.04
C ASP A 218 6.16 11.49 -15.06
N GLY A 219 5.33 11.49 -14.02
CA GLY A 219 5.19 12.55 -13.04
C GLY A 219 4.95 11.97 -11.65
N ASP A 220 5.10 12.81 -10.63
CA ASP A 220 4.84 12.43 -9.25
C ASP A 220 3.42 11.88 -9.07
N ARG A 221 3.34 10.64 -8.56
CA ARG A 221 2.10 9.91 -8.38
C ARG A 221 1.91 9.53 -6.91
N VAL A 222 0.73 9.80 -6.37
CA VAL A 222 0.32 9.35 -5.03
C VAL A 222 -0.89 8.45 -5.14
N PHE A 223 -0.70 7.18 -4.81
CA PHE A 223 -1.68 6.13 -4.91
C PHE A 223 -2.04 5.60 -3.53
N VAL A 224 -3.32 5.35 -3.29
CA VAL A 224 -3.81 4.75 -2.04
C VAL A 224 -4.58 3.47 -2.36
N ASN A 225 -4.32 2.42 -1.58
CA ASN A 225 -5.12 1.21 -1.61
C ASN A 225 -5.53 0.77 -0.21
N LEU A 226 -6.63 0.04 -0.15
CA LEU A 226 -7.19 -0.49 1.08
C LEU A 226 -7.72 -1.91 0.83
N VAL A 227 -7.29 -2.85 1.66
CA VAL A 227 -7.81 -4.22 1.73
C VAL A 227 -8.57 -4.36 3.04
N PRO A 228 -9.91 -4.49 3.03
CA PRO A 228 -10.69 -4.73 4.22
C PRO A 228 -10.53 -6.16 4.70
N GLY A 229 -10.41 -6.35 6.02
CA GLY A 229 -10.31 -7.67 6.63
C GLY A 229 -10.89 -7.66 8.04
N THR A 230 -11.19 -8.84 8.57
CA THR A 230 -11.46 -9.00 10.00
C THR A 230 -10.19 -8.85 10.81
N GLU A 231 -10.32 -8.57 12.11
CA GLU A 231 -9.16 -8.52 13.01
C GLU A 231 -8.36 -9.83 12.98
N ALA A 232 -9.04 -10.98 13.01
CA ALA A 232 -8.39 -12.29 13.00
C ALA A 232 -7.60 -12.54 11.70
N GLU A 233 -8.18 -12.19 10.55
CA GLU A 233 -7.53 -12.29 9.24
C GLU A 233 -6.28 -11.40 9.16
N LEU A 234 -6.38 -10.14 9.60
CA LEU A 234 -5.26 -9.20 9.57
C LEU A 234 -4.17 -9.57 10.59
N ARG A 235 -4.53 -10.04 11.78
CA ARG A 235 -3.57 -10.57 12.77
C ARG A 235 -2.80 -11.77 12.20
N HIS A 236 -3.52 -12.71 11.59
CA HIS A 236 -2.91 -13.88 10.97
C HIS A 236 -1.97 -13.47 9.83
N LEU A 237 -2.41 -12.54 8.98
CA LEU A 237 -1.63 -11.97 7.90
C LEU A 237 -0.33 -11.35 8.40
N MET A 238 -0.39 -10.48 9.42
CA MET A 238 0.78 -9.81 10.00
C MET A 238 1.75 -10.78 10.70
N ALA A 239 1.22 -11.81 11.36
CA ALA A 239 2.03 -12.82 12.03
C ALA A 239 2.95 -13.58 11.06
N ARG A 240 2.54 -13.77 9.78
CA ARG A 240 3.40 -14.37 8.75
C ARG A 240 4.69 -13.59 8.48
N TRP A 241 4.69 -12.29 8.78
CA TRP A 241 5.84 -11.41 8.64
C TRP A 241 6.48 -11.03 9.98
N GLY A 242 6.11 -11.73 11.07
CA GLY A 242 6.64 -11.45 12.41
C GLY A 242 6.25 -10.06 12.94
N MET A 243 5.14 -9.49 12.46
CA MET A 243 4.67 -8.17 12.88
C MET A 243 3.49 -8.29 13.85
N GLU A 244 3.45 -7.37 14.83
CA GLU A 244 2.34 -7.23 15.77
C GLU A 244 1.22 -6.36 15.21
N PHE A 245 -0.02 -6.67 15.55
CA PHE A 245 -1.21 -5.91 15.18
C PHE A 245 -1.77 -5.12 16.39
N PRO A 246 -2.21 -3.85 16.22
CA PRO A 246 -2.14 -3.04 14.99
C PRO A 246 -0.78 -2.39 14.81
N ARG A 247 -0.43 -2.00 13.57
CA ARG A 247 0.86 -1.34 13.28
C ARG A 247 0.77 -0.37 12.12
N SER A 248 1.63 0.64 12.15
CA SER A 248 1.98 1.44 10.98
C SER A 248 3.49 1.50 10.79
N TRP A 249 3.94 1.57 9.54
CA TRP A 249 5.35 1.61 9.18
C TRP A 249 5.52 2.25 7.79
N SER A 250 6.77 2.56 7.44
CA SER A 250 7.11 3.09 6.12
C SER A 250 8.38 2.48 5.54
N PHE A 251 8.50 2.52 4.22
CA PHE A 251 9.65 2.11 3.43
C PHE A 251 10.04 3.23 2.45
N GLY A 252 11.29 3.25 2.00
CA GLY A 252 11.77 4.24 1.03
C GLY A 252 11.94 5.67 1.58
N VAL A 253 11.94 5.83 2.91
CA VAL A 253 12.30 7.09 3.57
C VAL A 253 13.78 7.07 3.93
N PRO A 254 14.56 8.13 3.61
CA PRO A 254 15.96 8.22 4.02
C PRO A 254 16.10 8.07 5.55
N MET A 255 17.04 7.22 5.98
CA MET A 255 17.43 7.14 7.39
C MET A 255 18.35 8.32 7.71
N THR A 256 17.92 9.21 8.61
CA THR A 256 18.84 10.13 9.27
C THR A 256 19.65 9.33 10.27
N LEU A 257 20.91 9.03 9.91
CA LEU A 257 21.90 8.62 10.90
C LEU A 257 22.29 9.91 11.64
N ASP A 258 21.93 10.02 12.91
CA ASP A 258 22.35 11.15 13.74
C ASP A 258 23.87 11.15 13.87
N ALA A 259 24.53 11.99 13.07
CA ALA A 259 25.94 12.27 13.19
C ALA A 259 26.14 13.22 14.40
N GLY A 260 26.22 12.67 15.62
CA GLY A 260 26.46 13.53 16.78
C GLY A 260 26.30 12.87 18.14
N GLY A 261 27.23 12.00 18.51
CA GLY A 261 27.38 11.46 19.86
C GLY A 261 28.84 11.44 20.32
N HIS A 262 29.59 12.54 20.10
CA HIS A 262 30.89 12.74 20.72
C HIS A 262 30.76 13.66 21.94
N GLY A 263 30.80 13.05 23.12
CA GLY A 263 31.07 13.64 24.42
C GLY A 263 30.96 12.53 25.47
N GLY A 264 31.90 12.25 26.36
CA GLY A 264 33.21 12.80 26.64
C GLY A 264 33.90 11.85 27.66
N GLU A 265 35.21 11.96 27.74
CA GLU A 265 36.16 11.54 28.79
C GLU A 265 35.78 10.53 29.89
N GLY A 266 36.65 9.52 30.03
CA GLY A 266 36.77 8.64 31.19
C GLY A 266 38.01 7.76 31.09
N ASP A 267 39.20 8.37 31.21
CA ASP A 267 40.46 7.66 31.46
C ASP A 267 40.44 7.00 32.85
N ARG A 268 40.74 5.69 32.91
CA ARG A 268 41.60 5.01 33.92
C ARG A 268 41.51 3.48 33.81
N GLY A 269 42.65 2.86 33.46
CA GLY A 269 43.28 1.84 34.31
C GLY A 269 42.87 0.36 34.21
N VAL A 270 43.65 -0.39 33.42
CA VAL A 270 44.29 -1.72 33.69
C VAL A 270 43.50 -2.82 34.42
N GLY A 271 43.45 -4.01 33.78
CA GLY A 271 43.25 -5.29 34.49
C GLY A 271 43.02 -6.50 33.57
N GLU A 272 44.11 -7.23 33.24
CA GLU A 272 44.08 -8.57 32.63
C GLU A 272 43.25 -9.58 33.45
N ASN A 273 42.48 -10.43 32.76
CA ASN A 273 42.64 -11.89 32.88
C ASN A 273 41.78 -12.67 31.87
N GLY A 274 42.43 -13.59 31.17
CA GLY A 274 41.80 -14.46 30.19
C GLY A 274 41.00 -15.62 30.78
N LYS A 275 40.10 -16.17 29.97
CA LYS A 275 39.81 -17.62 29.94
C LYS A 275 39.25 -18.00 28.58
N ARG A 276 39.97 -18.94 27.94
CA ARG A 276 39.55 -19.68 26.75
C ARG A 276 38.34 -20.55 27.08
N GLY A 277 37.37 -20.56 26.18
CA GLY A 277 36.29 -21.55 26.10
C GLY A 277 35.86 -21.68 24.65
N SER A 278 35.92 -22.89 24.10
CA SER A 278 35.84 -23.21 22.67
C SER A 278 34.48 -23.83 22.32
N VAL A 279 34.04 -23.58 21.07
CA VAL A 279 33.10 -24.33 20.22
C VAL A 279 31.60 -24.36 20.61
N ALA A 280 30.78 -23.71 19.79
CA ALA A 280 29.74 -24.36 18.97
C ALA A 280 29.26 -23.40 17.88
N GLY A 281 29.47 -23.79 16.62
CA GLY A 281 29.04 -23.01 15.46
C GLY A 281 27.54 -23.04 15.26
N SER A 282 26.98 -21.90 14.86
CA SER A 282 25.83 -21.87 13.96
C SER A 282 26.08 -20.77 12.93
N ARG A 283 26.15 -21.18 11.67
CA ARG A 283 26.17 -20.28 10.51
C ARG A 283 24.81 -19.59 10.45
N ALA A 284 24.75 -18.32 10.86
CA ALA A 284 23.70 -17.41 10.42
C ALA A 284 24.20 -16.73 9.14
N GLU A 285 24.08 -17.43 8.02
CA GLU A 285 24.30 -16.84 6.70
C GLU A 285 23.09 -15.97 6.32
N GLY A 286 23.36 -14.70 5.99
CA GLY A 286 22.62 -13.99 4.95
C GLY A 286 21.33 -13.28 5.36
N ALA A 287 21.38 -12.31 6.27
CA ALA A 287 20.39 -11.22 6.29
C ALA A 287 20.69 -10.28 5.11
N VAL A 288 20.25 -10.64 3.91
CA VAL A 288 20.34 -9.77 2.73
C VAL A 288 19.08 -8.90 2.66
N SER A 289 19.32 -7.61 2.91
CA SER A 289 18.46 -6.46 2.67
C SER A 289 17.55 -6.62 1.45
N ALA A 290 16.24 -6.69 1.67
CA ALA A 290 15.24 -6.57 0.62
C ALA A 290 14.77 -5.11 0.55
N VAL A 291 15.29 -4.40 -0.45
CA VAL A 291 14.87 -3.05 -0.85
C VAL A 291 13.49 -3.15 -1.51
N VAL A 292 12.50 -2.48 -0.91
CA VAL A 292 11.08 -2.45 -1.29
C VAL A 292 10.80 -1.32 -2.27
#